data_AF-A0A0P0P1B0-F1
#
_entry.id   AF-A0A0P0P1B0-F1
#
_cell.length_a   1.000
_cell.length_b   1.000
_cell.length_c   1.000
_cell.angle_alpha   90.00
_cell.angle_beta   90.00
_cell.angle_gamma   90.00
#
_symmetry.space_group_name_H-M   'P 1'
#
loop_
_entity.id
_entity.type
_entity.pdbx_description
1 polymer ?
#
loop_
_entity_poly.entity_id
_entity_poly.type
_entity_poly.pdbx_seq_one_letter_code
_entity_poly.pdbx_strand_id
1 'polypeptide(L)'
;MTKWAASLIRISTHEVETLQKRLADIVERRMAAELRVVMLDAEAEAEAKEAEGSAEAGWYMIGYREGSKRKRADMMLQIEQCQIEEQGARDALSLAFEALKKYEHVAEAAKVLQRKKLGVIENAQLDELGLRRRAVAGG
;
A
#
# COMPACT_ATOMS: atom_id res chain seq x y z
N MET A 1 -19.81 -18.19 6.56
CA MET A 1 -18.34 -17.98 6.53
C MET A 1 -17.78 -18.57 7.82
N THR A 2 -16.68 -19.33 7.75
CA THR A 2 -16.08 -19.94 8.95
C THR A 2 -15.40 -18.86 9.80
N LYS A 3 -15.43 -19.00 11.14
CA LYS A 3 -14.83 -18.03 12.07
C LYS A 3 -13.33 -17.82 11.80
N TRP A 4 -12.62 -18.88 11.41
CA TRP A 4 -11.20 -18.80 11.07
C TRP A 4 -10.96 -17.92 9.83
N ALA A 5 -11.75 -18.11 8.75
CA ALA A 5 -11.55 -17.36 7.51
C ALA A 5 -11.80 -15.87 7.71
N ALA A 6 -12.83 -15.52 8.48
CA ALA A 6 -13.09 -14.13 8.87
C ALA A 6 -11.92 -13.52 9.66
N SER A 7 -11.31 -14.30 10.56
CA SER A 7 -10.16 -13.83 11.35
C SER A 7 -8.91 -13.63 10.48
N LEU A 8 -8.61 -14.56 9.56
CA LEU A 8 -7.46 -14.42 8.65
C LEU A 8 -7.61 -13.22 7.73
N ILE A 9 -8.80 -13.04 7.13
CA ILE A 9 -9.08 -11.87 6.30
C ILE A 9 -8.84 -10.59 7.10
N ARG A 10 -9.38 -10.49 8.33
CA ARG A 10 -9.20 -9.31 9.19
C ARG A 10 -7.72 -9.02 9.49
N ILE A 11 -6.93 -10.05 9.82
CA ILE A 11 -5.50 -9.89 10.11
C ILE A 11 -4.76 -9.41 8.86
N SER A 12 -4.99 -10.04 7.70
CA SER A 12 -4.34 -9.65 6.46
C SER A 12 -4.78 -8.27 5.95
N THR A 13 -6.04 -7.87 6.18
CA THR A 13 -6.49 -6.50 5.91
C THR A 13 -5.69 -5.50 6.73
N HIS A 14 -5.52 -5.77 8.03
CA HIS A 14 -4.74 -4.88 8.89
C HIS A 14 -3.26 -4.81 8.48
N GLU A 15 -2.68 -5.94 8.05
CA GLU A 15 -1.32 -5.98 7.51
C GLU A 15 -1.17 -5.12 6.25
N VAL A 16 -2.11 -5.24 5.30
CA VAL A 16 -2.16 -4.40 4.10
C VAL A 16 -2.24 -2.92 4.48
N GLU A 17 -3.14 -2.53 5.39
CA GLU A 17 -3.27 -1.14 5.85
C GLU A 17 -1.97 -0.62 6.50
N THR A 18 -1.29 -1.47 7.26
CA THR A 18 -0.01 -1.11 7.91
C THR A 18 1.08 -0.89 6.86
N LEU A 19 1.17 -1.76 5.86
CA LEU A 19 2.13 -1.63 4.76
C LEU A 19 1.82 -0.44 3.86
N GLN A 20 0.54 -0.12 3.62
CA GLN A 20 0.13 1.09 2.89
C GLN A 20 0.57 2.36 3.61
N LYS A 21 0.38 2.45 4.93
CA LYS A 21 0.84 3.58 5.74
C LYS A 21 2.37 3.72 5.65
N ARG A 22 3.09 2.62 5.84
CA ARG A 22 4.55 2.62 5.71
C ARG A 22 5.01 3.09 4.33
N LEU A 23 4.35 2.63 3.26
CA LEU A 23 4.66 3.08 1.90
C LEU A 23 4.41 4.58 1.73
N ALA A 24 3.29 5.09 2.26
CA ALA A 24 2.98 6.52 2.23
C ALA A 24 4.05 7.35 2.96
N ASP A 25 4.50 6.93 4.14
CA ASP A 25 5.55 7.61 4.90
C ASP A 25 6.90 7.64 4.15
N ILE A 26 7.24 6.57 3.41
CA ILE A 26 8.44 6.52 2.56
C ILE A 26 8.31 7.51 1.40
N VAL A 27 7.16 7.50 0.71
CA VAL A 27 6.89 8.40 -0.41
C VAL A 27 6.94 9.87 0.04
N GLU A 28 6.34 10.19 1.18
CA GLU A 28 6.37 11.54 1.74
C GLU A 28 7.81 12.00 2.03
N ARG A 29 8.63 11.15 2.66
CA ARG A 29 10.06 11.45 2.88
C ARG A 29 10.82 11.66 1.58
N ARG A 30 10.56 10.86 0.54
CA ARG A 30 11.18 11.05 -0.78
C ARG A 30 10.79 12.39 -1.38
N MET A 31 9.49 12.71 -1.40
CA MET A 31 8.98 13.96 -1.95
C MET A 31 9.52 15.19 -1.20
N ALA A 32 9.66 15.11 0.13
CA ALA A 32 10.26 16.17 0.92
C ALA A 32 11.74 16.38 0.57
N ALA A 33 12.50 15.31 0.36
CA ALA A 33 13.90 15.40 -0.06
C ALA A 33 14.04 15.96 -1.49
N GLU A 34 13.17 15.55 -2.42
CA GLU A 34 13.10 16.08 -3.79
C GLU A 34 12.81 17.59 -3.79
N LEU A 35 11.82 18.02 -3.01
CA LEU A 35 11.52 19.44 -2.84
C LEU A 35 12.72 20.19 -2.25
N ARG A 36 13.43 19.60 -1.29
CA ARG A 36 14.61 20.25 -0.69
C ARG A 36 15.75 20.42 -1.69
N VAL A 37 15.96 19.47 -2.61
CA VAL A 37 16.94 19.64 -3.70
C VAL A 37 16.57 20.83 -4.58
N VAL A 38 15.31 20.94 -5.00
CA VAL A 38 14.83 22.07 -5.82
C VAL A 38 15.03 23.40 -5.09
N MET A 39 14.74 23.46 -3.79
CA MET A 39 14.96 24.66 -2.99
C MET A 39 16.45 25.01 -2.88
N LEU A 40 17.32 24.02 -2.63
CA LEU A 40 18.77 24.25 -2.55
C LEU A 40 19.35 24.75 -3.88
N ASP A 41 18.85 24.23 -5.01
CA ASP A 41 19.27 24.68 -6.34
C ASP A 41 18.84 26.15 -6.58
N ALA A 42 17.62 26.52 -6.19
CA ALA A 42 17.14 27.90 -6.28
C ALA A 42 17.87 28.86 -5.32
N GLU A 43 18.12 28.44 -4.07
CA GLU A 43 18.94 29.17 -3.08
C GLU A 43 20.36 29.40 -3.62
N ALA A 44 20.94 28.41 -4.32
CA ALA A 44 22.27 28.53 -4.89
C ALA A 44 22.34 29.51 -6.07
N GLU A 45 21.32 29.52 -6.92
CA GLU A 45 21.22 30.45 -8.05
C GLU A 45 21.02 31.90 -7.58
N ALA A 46 20.16 32.11 -6.58
CA ALA A 46 19.92 33.43 -5.99
C ALA A 46 21.19 34.02 -5.38
N GLU A 47 21.92 33.24 -4.58
CA GLU A 47 23.18 33.66 -3.96
C GLU A 47 24.25 33.98 -5.02
N ALA A 48 24.34 33.16 -6.08
CA ALA A 48 25.29 33.41 -7.17
C ALA A 48 25.02 34.76 -7.86
N LYS A 49 23.75 35.07 -8.12
CA LYS A 49 23.34 36.34 -8.73
C LYS A 49 23.61 37.54 -7.84
N GLU A 50 23.43 37.41 -6.53
CA GLU A 50 23.76 38.47 -5.57
C GLU A 50 25.28 38.75 -5.55
N ALA A 51 26.10 37.70 -5.56
CA ALA A 51 27.55 37.82 -5.56
C ALA A 51 28.14 38.47 -6.82
N GLU A 52 27.45 38.38 -7.97
CA GLU A 52 27.86 39.10 -9.19
C GLU A 52 27.87 40.63 -9.01
N GLY A 53 27.00 41.16 -8.13
CA GLY A 53 26.89 42.59 -7.84
C GLY A 53 27.77 43.08 -6.69
N SER A 54 28.47 42.19 -5.96
CA SER A 54 29.20 42.53 -4.74
C SER A 54 30.51 41.77 -4.61
N ALA A 55 31.62 42.50 -4.68
CA ALA A 55 32.96 41.93 -4.50
C ALA A 55 33.15 41.29 -3.12
N GLU A 56 32.50 41.82 -2.08
CA GLU A 56 32.53 41.28 -0.72
C GLU A 56 31.78 39.94 -0.61
N ALA A 57 30.59 39.84 -1.23
CA ALA A 57 29.84 38.58 -1.29
C ALA A 57 30.59 37.50 -2.09
N GLY A 58 31.31 37.89 -3.14
CA GLY A 58 32.15 36.99 -3.93
C GLY A 58 33.21 36.21 -3.12
N TRP A 59 33.76 36.80 -2.05
CA TRP A 59 34.74 36.10 -1.18
C TRP A 59 34.12 34.95 -0.40
N TYR A 60 32.86 35.09 0.03
CA TYR A 60 32.14 34.05 0.79
C TYR A 60 31.56 32.94 -0.10
N MET A 61 31.42 33.19 -1.41
CA MET A 61 30.82 32.24 -2.36
C MET A 61 31.52 30.90 -2.45
N ILE A 62 32.84 30.84 -2.24
CA ILE A 62 33.59 29.58 -2.31
C ILE A 62 33.09 28.62 -1.22
N GLY A 63 32.95 29.12 0.02
CA GLY A 63 32.47 28.32 1.15
C GLY A 63 31.00 27.96 1.00
N TYR A 64 30.17 28.91 0.55
CA TYR A 64 28.75 28.66 0.32
C TYR A 64 28.50 27.57 -0.73
N ARG A 65 29.20 27.64 -1.89
CA ARG A 65 29.07 26.64 -2.97
C ARG A 65 29.42 25.24 -2.49
N GLU A 66 30.51 25.10 -1.73
CA GLU A 66 30.91 23.81 -1.19
C GLU A 66 29.87 23.27 -0.17
N GLY A 67 29.35 24.14 0.69
CA GLY A 67 28.28 23.78 1.63
C GLY A 67 26.98 23.38 0.94
N SER A 68 26.56 24.13 -0.08
CA SER A 68 25.37 23.85 -0.89
C SER A 68 25.50 22.53 -1.64
N LYS A 69 26.66 22.28 -2.27
CA LYS A 69 26.97 21.01 -2.95
C LYS A 69 26.86 19.81 -2.00
N ARG A 70 27.38 19.91 -0.78
CA ARG A 70 27.29 18.85 0.23
C ARG A 70 25.85 18.58 0.65
N LYS A 71 25.11 19.62 1.03
CA LYS A 71 23.68 19.50 1.41
C LYS A 71 22.86 18.86 0.29
N ARG A 72 23.11 19.27 -0.96
CA ARG A 72 22.44 18.70 -2.14
C ARG A 72 22.78 17.22 -2.31
N ALA A 73 24.05 16.84 -2.18
CA ALA A 73 24.49 15.45 -2.25
C ALA A 73 23.84 14.59 -1.15
N ASP A 74 23.73 15.12 0.07
CA ASP A 74 23.06 14.43 1.19
C ASP A 74 21.57 14.17 0.88
N MET A 75 20.87 15.17 0.31
CA MET A 75 19.47 15.00 -0.09
C MET A 75 19.32 14.02 -1.26
N MET A 76 20.25 14.01 -2.23
CA MET A 76 20.25 13.02 -3.29
C MET A 76 20.42 11.60 -2.76
N LEU A 77 21.34 11.40 -1.80
CA LEU A 77 21.51 10.10 -1.14
C LEU A 77 20.23 9.68 -0.41
N GLN A 78 19.56 10.62 0.27
CA GLN A 78 18.28 10.35 0.93
C GLN A 78 17.19 9.94 -0.07
N ILE A 79 17.13 10.57 -1.25
CA ILE A 79 16.20 10.20 -2.33
C ILE A 79 16.48 8.77 -2.79
N GLU A 80 17.73 8.43 -3.07
CA GLU A 80 18.12 7.09 -3.52
C GLU A 80 17.76 6.02 -2.48
N GLN A 81 18.05 6.28 -1.20
CA GLN A 81 17.65 5.40 -0.09
C GLN A 81 16.14 5.21 -0.03
N CYS A 82 15.37 6.31 -0.12
CA CYS A 82 13.92 6.24 -0.10
C CYS A 82 13.37 5.47 -1.32
N GLN A 83 13.98 5.58 -2.50
CA GLN A 83 13.56 4.82 -3.69
C GLN A 83 13.76 3.32 -3.51
N ILE A 84 14.89 2.90 -2.92
CA ILE A 84 15.16 1.49 -2.60
C ILE A 84 14.15 0.98 -1.56
N GLU A 85 13.93 1.75 -0.49
CA GLU A 85 12.92 1.44 0.53
C GLU A 85 11.51 1.34 -0.07
N GLU A 86 11.14 2.28 -0.95
CA GLU A 86 9.84 2.35 -1.61
C GLU A 86 9.61 1.10 -2.46
N GLN A 87 10.62 0.66 -3.21
CA GLN A 87 10.52 -0.56 -4.00
C GLN A 87 10.27 -1.78 -3.10
N GLY A 88 11.06 -1.95 -2.04
CA GLY A 88 10.87 -3.05 -1.09
C GLY A 88 9.52 -3.02 -0.39
N ALA A 89 9.00 -1.82 -0.07
CA ALA A 89 7.69 -1.64 0.52
C ALA A 89 6.55 -1.98 -0.47
N ARG A 90 6.69 -1.64 -1.75
CA ARG A 90 5.75 -2.01 -2.81
C ARG A 90 5.70 -3.52 -3.03
N ASP A 91 6.85 -4.18 -3.02
CA ASP A 91 6.94 -5.63 -3.18
C ASP A 91 6.27 -6.33 -1.98
N ALA A 92 6.57 -5.90 -0.76
CA ALA A 92 5.92 -6.41 0.45
C ALA A 92 4.40 -6.20 0.45
N LEU A 93 3.95 -5.01 0.04
CA LEU A 93 2.53 -4.68 -0.07
C LEU A 93 1.83 -5.56 -1.12
N SER A 94 2.48 -5.82 -2.26
CA SER A 94 1.94 -6.69 -3.30
C SER A 94 1.75 -8.12 -2.79
N LEU A 95 2.74 -8.66 -2.08
CA LEU A 95 2.63 -10.00 -1.45
C LEU A 95 1.51 -10.06 -0.40
N ALA A 96 1.34 -9.02 0.41
CA ALA A 96 0.27 -8.95 1.40
C ALA A 96 -1.12 -8.91 0.73
N PHE A 97 -1.27 -8.17 -0.36
CA PHE A 97 -2.50 -8.17 -1.16
C PHE A 97 -2.80 -9.54 -1.75
N GLU A 98 -1.80 -10.24 -2.30
CA GLU A 98 -1.98 -11.60 -2.81
C GLU A 98 -2.43 -12.57 -1.70
N ALA A 99 -1.84 -12.47 -0.51
CA ALA A 99 -2.23 -13.29 0.63
C ALA A 99 -3.69 -13.02 1.05
N LEU A 100 -4.08 -11.75 1.18
CA LEU A 100 -5.46 -11.35 1.47
C LEU A 100 -6.43 -11.94 0.44
N LYS A 101 -6.13 -11.82 -0.86
CA LYS A 101 -6.97 -12.34 -1.94
C LYS A 101 -7.13 -13.86 -1.88
N LYS A 102 -6.07 -14.59 -1.53
CA LYS A 102 -6.15 -16.05 -1.31
C LYS A 102 -7.15 -16.38 -0.22
N TYR A 103 -7.13 -15.67 0.91
CA TYR A 103 -8.11 -15.89 1.99
C TYR A 103 -9.54 -15.52 1.58
N GLU A 104 -9.73 -14.42 0.86
CA GLU A 104 -11.04 -14.02 0.32
C GLU A 104 -11.62 -15.08 -0.62
N HIS A 105 -10.80 -15.61 -1.54
CA HIS A 105 -11.22 -16.66 -2.47
C HIS A 105 -11.61 -17.95 -1.76
N VAL A 106 -10.81 -18.41 -0.78
CA VAL A 106 -11.13 -19.59 0.01
C VAL A 106 -12.43 -19.38 0.79
N ALA A 107 -12.61 -18.20 1.39
CA ALA A 107 -13.82 -17.87 2.13
C ALA A 107 -15.07 -17.85 1.23
N GLU A 108 -14.96 -17.33 0.01
CA GLU A 108 -16.07 -17.31 -0.95
C GLU A 108 -16.40 -18.70 -1.47
N ALA A 109 -15.40 -19.51 -1.83
CA ALA A 109 -15.60 -20.90 -2.22
C ALA A 109 -16.33 -21.71 -1.13
N ALA A 110 -15.95 -21.50 0.13
CA ALA A 110 -16.62 -22.13 1.27
C ALA A 110 -18.10 -21.70 1.40
N LYS A 111 -18.42 -20.42 1.17
CA LYS A 111 -19.83 -19.95 1.16
C LYS A 111 -20.63 -20.55 0.02
N VAL A 112 -20.06 -20.65 -1.18
CA VAL A 112 -20.74 -21.26 -2.34
C VAL A 112 -21.05 -22.72 -2.05
N LEU A 113 -20.10 -23.48 -1.50
CA LEU A 113 -20.31 -24.87 -1.10
C LEU A 113 -21.38 -25.00 -0.01
N GLN A 114 -21.39 -24.11 0.99
CA GLN A 114 -22.40 -24.10 2.04
C GLN A 114 -23.81 -23.84 1.47
N ARG A 115 -23.95 -22.87 0.54
CA ARG A 115 -25.23 -22.59 -0.15
C ARG A 115 -25.71 -23.79 -0.96
N LYS A 116 -24.81 -24.46 -1.71
CA LYS A 116 -25.16 -25.67 -2.46
C LYS A 116 -25.66 -26.79 -1.54
N LYS A 117 -24.99 -27.03 -0.41
CA LYS A 117 -25.41 -28.05 0.56
C LYS A 117 -26.79 -27.74 1.15
N LEU A 118 -27.04 -26.47 1.51
CA LEU A 118 -28.33 -26.06 2.04
C LEU A 118 -29.45 -26.29 1.01
N GLY A 119 -29.23 -25.90 -0.26
CA GLY A 119 -30.21 -26.14 -1.33
C GLY A 119 -30.49 -27.63 -1.58
N VAL A 120 -29.49 -28.50 -1.44
CA VAL A 120 -29.71 -29.96 -1.52
C VAL A 120 -30.62 -30.44 -0.38
N ILE A 121 -30.41 -29.94 0.84
CA ILE A 121 -31.23 -30.31 2.01
C ILE A 121 -32.66 -29.78 1.85
N GLU A 122 -32.83 -28.52 1.44
CA GLU A 122 -34.14 -27.90 1.20
C GLU A 122 -34.92 -28.62 0.10
N ASN A 123 -34.26 -28.98 -1.01
CA ASN A 123 -34.90 -29.76 -2.08
C ASN A 123 -35.35 -31.14 -1.60
N ALA A 124 -34.50 -31.85 -0.85
CA ALA A 124 -34.87 -33.14 -0.28
C ALA A 124 -36.09 -33.05 0.65
N GLN A 125 -36.18 -32.00 1.47
CA GLN A 125 -37.34 -31.74 2.33
C GLN A 125 -38.62 -31.45 1.53
N LEU A 126 -38.51 -30.70 0.42
CA LEU A 126 -39.64 -30.43 -0.47
C LEU A 126 -40.11 -31.69 -1.19
N ASP A 127 -39.18 -32.54 -1.63
CA ASP A 127 -39.47 -33.83 -2.27
C ASP A 127 -40.22 -34.77 -1.31
N GLU A 128 -39.78 -34.87 -0.06
CA GLU A 128 -40.47 -35.64 0.99
C GLU A 128 -41.91 -35.13 1.24
N LEU A 129 -42.10 -33.82 1.32
CA LEU A 129 -43.43 -33.21 1.47
C LEU A 129 -44.33 -33.47 0.25
N GLY A 130 -43.75 -33.45 -0.96
CA GLY A 130 -44.46 -33.79 -2.20
C GLY A 130 -44.89 -35.25 -2.23
N LEU A 131 -44.02 -36.17 -1.81
CA LEU A 131 -44.34 -37.59 -1.68
C LEU A 131 -45.46 -37.84 -0.65
N ARG A 132 -45.39 -37.19 0.52
CA ARG A 132 -46.45 -37.29 1.54
C ARG A 132 -47.80 -36.78 1.03
N ARG A 133 -47.83 -35.64 0.32
CA ARG A 133 -49.07 -35.11 -0.26
C ARG A 133 -49.66 -36.03 -1.34
N ARG A 134 -48.83 -36.62 -2.20
CA ARG A 134 -49.29 -37.61 -3.20
C ARG A 134 -49.83 -38.87 -2.53
N ALA A 135 -49.20 -39.34 -1.46
CA ALA A 135 -49.66 -40.51 -0.72
C ALA A 135 -51.04 -40.27 -0.04
N VAL A 136 -51.30 -39.05 0.43
CA VAL A 136 -52.59 -38.68 1.04
C VAL A 136 -53.69 -38.42 0.00
N ALA A 137 -53.35 -37.93 -1.20
CA ALA A 137 -54.33 -37.62 -2.26
C ALA A 137 -54.70 -38.83 -3.17
N GLY A 138 -53.96 -39.94 -3.08
CA GLY A 138 -54.15 -41.14 -3.89
C GLY A 138 -54.79 -42.33 -3.18
N GLY A 139 -55.28 -42.15 -1.95
CA GLY A 139 -56.07 -43.14 -1.20
C GLY A 139 -57.48 -42.62 -0.95
#